data_AF-A0A9X8VM67-F1
#
_entry.id   AF-A0A9X8VM67-F1
#
_cell.length_a   1.000
_cell.length_b   1.000
_cell.length_c   1.000
_cell.angle_alpha   90.00
_cell.angle_beta   90.00
_cell.angle_gamma   90.00
#
_symmetry.space_group_name_H-M   'P 1'
#
loop_
_entity.id
_entity.type
_entity.pdbx_description
1 polymer ?
#
loop_
_entity_poly.entity_id
_entity_poly.type
_entity_poly.pdbx_seq_one_letter_code
_entity_poly.pdbx_strand_id
1 'polypeptide(L)'
;LKDLGIDVTVGGFLGKDNQDGFQLLFSDLGIANRFQVVPGRTRINVKLTEKDGEVTDFNFSGFEVTPQDWDRFVSDSLSWLGQFDMVAVSGSLPAGVDPDAFTDWMTQLRAKCPCIIFDSSREALVAGLKA
;
A
#
# COMPACT_ATOMS: atom_id res chain seq x y z
N LEU A 1 -4.92 14.29 -0.57
CA LEU A 1 -6.39 14.09 -0.61
C LEU A 1 -7.06 14.63 0.66
N LYS A 2 -6.65 14.18 1.86
CA LYS A 2 -7.24 14.70 3.11
C LYS A 2 -7.08 16.22 3.27
N ASP A 3 -5.90 16.77 2.98
CA ASP A 3 -5.67 18.23 3.01
C ASP A 3 -6.51 19.01 1.98
N LEU A 4 -7.04 18.33 0.97
CA LEU A 4 -7.97 18.90 -0.01
C LEU A 4 -9.44 18.73 0.43
N GLY A 5 -9.69 18.28 1.66
CA GLY A 5 -11.03 18.08 2.22
C GLY A 5 -11.73 16.79 1.77
N ILE A 6 -11.00 15.85 1.15
CA ILE A 6 -11.57 14.58 0.67
C ILE A 6 -11.41 13.52 1.76
N ASP A 7 -12.52 12.86 2.10
CA ASP A 7 -12.49 11.71 3.00
C ASP A 7 -11.89 10.48 2.31
N VAL A 8 -10.93 9.87 2.97
CA VAL A 8 -10.15 8.77 2.42
C VAL A 8 -10.08 7.60 3.39
N THR A 9 -10.06 6.40 2.81
CA THR A 9 -9.70 5.16 3.50
C THR A 9 -8.36 4.68 2.95
N VAL A 10 -7.46 4.28 3.83
CA VAL A 10 -6.13 3.77 3.47
C VAL A 10 -6.01 2.30 3.81
N GLY A 11 -5.30 1.54 2.98
CA GLY A 11 -5.08 0.10 3.17
C GLY A 11 -3.74 -0.35 2.58
N GLY A 12 -3.38 -1.60 2.84
CA GLY A 12 -2.08 -2.19 2.51
C GLY A 12 -1.55 -3.01 3.68
N PHE A 13 -0.23 -3.06 3.83
CA PHE A 13 0.44 -3.80 4.91
C PHE A 13 1.23 -2.88 5.85
N LEU A 14 1.19 -3.16 7.16
CA LEU A 14 2.05 -2.56 8.18
C LEU A 14 2.77 -3.65 8.97
N GLY A 15 4.04 -3.44 9.28
CA GLY A 15 4.79 -4.28 10.19
C GLY A 15 4.34 -4.05 11.64
N LYS A 16 4.08 -5.14 12.35
CA LYS A 16 3.61 -5.15 13.74
C LYS A 16 4.52 -4.38 14.70
N ASP A 17 5.83 -4.39 14.46
CA ASP A 17 6.84 -3.91 15.40
C ASP A 17 6.99 -2.38 15.44
N ASN A 18 6.42 -1.66 14.47
CA ASN A 18 6.49 -0.19 14.38
C ASN A 18 5.21 0.45 13.81
N GLN A 19 4.05 -0.19 14.02
CA GLN A 19 2.76 0.29 13.52
C GLN A 19 2.19 1.50 14.29
N ASP A 20 2.55 1.69 15.56
CA ASP A 20 1.88 2.62 16.47
C ASP A 20 1.89 4.07 15.95
N GLY A 21 3.02 4.49 15.35
CA GLY A 21 3.14 5.82 14.76
C GLY A 21 2.18 6.04 13.58
N PHE A 22 1.89 5.02 12.79
CA PHE A 22 0.92 5.09 11.69
C PHE A 22 -0.50 5.17 12.23
N GLN A 23 -0.83 4.37 13.25
CA GLN A 23 -2.16 4.37 13.85
C GLN A 23 -2.49 5.73 14.48
N LEU A 24 -1.53 6.33 15.19
CA LEU A 24 -1.67 7.67 15.75
C LEU A 24 -1.90 8.70 14.64
N LEU A 25 -1.08 8.68 13.59
CA LEU A 25 -1.21 9.60 12.46
C LEU A 25 -2.58 9.50 11.79
N PHE A 26 -3.09 8.28 11.55
CA PHE A 26 -4.40 8.10 10.93
C PHE A 26 -5.53 8.60 11.84
N SER A 27 -5.42 8.38 13.15
CA SER A 27 -6.37 8.88 14.14
C SER A 27 -6.40 10.41 14.16
N ASP A 28 -5.23 11.04 14.23
CA ASP A 28 -5.09 12.51 14.30
C ASP A 28 -5.62 13.19 13.03
N LEU A 29 -5.43 12.55 11.87
CA LEU A 29 -5.93 13.05 10.60
C LEU A 29 -7.38 12.64 10.28
N GLY A 30 -8.04 11.85 11.14
CA GLY A 30 -9.38 11.33 10.89
C GLY A 30 -9.46 10.52 9.60
N ILE A 31 -8.46 9.68 9.34
CA ILE A 31 -8.36 8.79 8.17
C ILE A 31 -8.81 7.40 8.59
N ALA A 32 -9.72 6.80 7.81
CA ALA A 32 -10.14 5.42 8.04
C ALA A 32 -9.00 4.45 7.69
N ASN A 33 -8.56 3.66 8.67
CA ASN A 33 -7.46 2.72 8.52
C ASN A 33 -7.96 1.29 8.28
N ARG A 34 -7.55 0.69 7.15
CA ARG A 34 -7.80 -0.71 6.76
C ARG A 34 -6.51 -1.49 6.48
N PHE A 35 -5.38 -1.05 7.02
CA PHE A 35 -4.12 -1.79 6.88
C PHE A 35 -4.18 -3.15 7.58
N GLN A 36 -3.66 -4.18 6.91
CA GLN A 36 -3.37 -5.48 7.52
C GLN A 36 -2.01 -5.42 8.22
N VAL A 37 -1.98 -5.91 9.46
CA VAL A 37 -0.76 -5.98 10.26
C VAL A 37 -0.10 -7.33 10.03
N VAL A 38 1.18 -7.32 9.62
CA VAL A 38 1.99 -8.51 9.35
C VAL A 38 3.21 -8.57 10.28
N PRO A 39 3.81 -9.75 10.51
CA PRO A 39 5.03 -9.88 11.30
C PRO A 39 6.19 -9.03 10.74
N GLY A 40 7.02 -8.48 11.64
CA GLY A 40 8.19 -7.67 11.28
C GLY A 40 7.94 -6.16 11.33
N ARG A 41 8.80 -5.40 10.64
CA ARG A 41 8.81 -3.92 10.68
C ARG A 41 8.45 -3.33 9.32
N THR A 42 7.61 -2.30 9.29
CA THR A 42 7.48 -1.42 8.12
C THR A 42 8.84 -0.79 7.83
N ARG A 43 9.26 -0.82 6.56
CA ARG A 43 10.51 -0.23 6.08
C ARG A 43 10.66 1.22 6.56
N ILE A 44 11.87 1.57 6.98
CA ILE A 44 12.26 2.94 7.28
C ILE A 44 13.16 3.44 6.14
N ASN A 45 12.91 4.67 5.69
CA ASN A 45 13.76 5.38 4.75
C ASN A 45 14.34 6.59 5.45
N VAL A 46 15.66 6.72 5.44
CA VAL A 46 16.34 7.90 6.00
C VAL A 46 16.98 8.66 4.86
N LYS A 47 16.64 9.95 4.75
CA LYS A 47 17.25 10.88 3.80
C LYS A 47 18.12 11.85 4.58
N LEU A 48 19.43 11.84 4.32
CA LEU A 48 20.37 12.81 4.86
C LEU A 48 20.57 13.90 3.82
N THR A 49 20.15 15.13 4.14
CA THR A 49 20.33 16.29 3.27
C THR A 49 21.42 17.19 3.82
N GLU A 50 22.45 17.42 3.02
CA GLU A 50 23.55 18.33 3.34
C GLU A 50 23.22 19.77 2.92
N LYS A 51 23.97 20.74 3.46
CA LYS A 51 23.70 22.18 3.26
C LYS A 51 23.88 22.63 1.81
N ASP A 52 24.70 21.93 1.06
CA ASP A 52 24.95 22.15 -0.37
C ASP A 52 23.90 21.47 -1.27
N GLY A 53 22.96 20.73 -0.67
CA GLY A 53 21.87 20.08 -1.37
C GLY A 53 22.14 18.62 -1.75
N GLU A 54 23.29 18.05 -1.38
CA GLU A 54 23.50 16.61 -1.55
C GLU A 54 22.54 15.81 -0.67
N VAL A 55 21.97 14.73 -1.23
CA VAL A 55 21.03 13.85 -0.53
C VAL A 55 21.56 12.43 -0.55
N THR A 56 21.82 11.87 0.63
CA THR A 56 22.18 10.45 0.79
C THR A 56 20.97 9.68 1.32
N ASP A 57 20.62 8.62 0.61
CA ASP A 57 19.45 7.76 0.92
C ASP A 57 19.88 6.44 1.57
N PHE A 58 19.36 6.18 2.78
CA PHE A 58 19.46 4.89 3.45
C PHE A 58 18.10 4.17 3.41
N ASN A 59 18.06 3.05 2.69
CA ASN A 59 16.85 2.22 2.53
C ASN A 59 17.00 0.95 3.36
N PHE A 60 16.21 0.82 4.42
CA PHE A 60 16.18 -0.41 5.23
C PHE A 60 15.19 -1.42 4.65
N SER A 61 15.50 -2.71 4.81
CA SER A 61 14.56 -3.78 4.50
C SER A 61 13.31 -3.68 5.36
N GLY A 62 12.15 -3.99 4.78
CA GLY A 62 10.88 -4.10 5.49
C GLY A 62 10.53 -5.55 5.82
N PHE A 63 9.26 -5.77 6.14
CA PHE A 63 8.65 -7.10 6.20
C PHE A 63 8.61 -7.76 4.82
N GLU A 64 8.40 -9.08 4.83
CA GLU A 64 8.05 -9.88 3.66
C GLU A 64 6.60 -10.35 3.83
N VAL A 65 5.80 -10.24 2.76
CA VAL A 65 4.41 -10.66 2.76
C VAL A 65 4.34 -12.15 2.42
N THR A 66 3.79 -12.93 3.34
CA THR A 66 3.59 -14.37 3.08
C THR A 66 2.41 -14.60 2.14
N PRO A 67 2.34 -15.75 1.42
CA PRO A 67 1.17 -16.09 0.62
C PRO A 67 -0.15 -16.04 1.42
N GLN A 68 -0.11 -16.48 2.68
CA GLN A 68 -1.26 -16.44 3.57
C GLN A 68 -1.69 -15.01 3.92
N ASP A 69 -0.73 -14.12 4.15
CA ASP A 69 -1.02 -12.69 4.38
C ASP A 69 -1.57 -12.02 3.13
N TRP A 70 -1.06 -12.39 1.94
CA TRP A 70 -1.57 -11.92 0.66
C TRP A 70 -3.01 -12.37 0.40
N ASP A 71 -3.31 -13.66 0.58
CA ASP A 71 -4.67 -14.20 0.40
C ASP A 71 -5.68 -13.51 1.31
N ARG A 72 -5.28 -13.26 2.57
CA ARG A 72 -6.07 -12.48 3.51
C ARG A 72 -6.28 -11.05 3.01
N PHE A 73 -5.24 -10.38 2.53
CA PHE A 73 -5.36 -9.03 1.98
C PHE A 73 -6.31 -8.99 0.78
N VAL A 74 -6.22 -9.96 -0.13
CA VAL A 74 -7.11 -10.07 -1.29
C VAL A 74 -8.56 -10.20 -0.83
N SER A 75 -8.85 -11.15 0.06
CA SER A 75 -10.21 -11.37 0.59
C SER A 75 -10.74 -10.13 1.32
N ASP A 76 -9.97 -9.60 2.27
CA ASP A 76 -10.38 -8.48 3.10
C ASP A 76 -10.56 -7.22 2.26
N SER A 77 -9.60 -6.87 1.40
CA SER A 77 -9.66 -5.67 0.55
C SER A 77 -10.85 -5.70 -0.42
N LEU A 78 -11.07 -6.80 -1.12
CA LEU A 78 -12.15 -6.93 -2.10
C LEU A 78 -13.55 -6.96 -1.45
N SER A 79 -13.63 -7.16 -0.13
CA SER A 79 -14.91 -7.10 0.62
C SER A 79 -15.43 -5.67 0.79
N TRP A 80 -14.54 -4.68 0.84
CA TRP A 80 -14.91 -3.28 1.07
C TRP A 80 -14.56 -2.34 -0.08
N LEU A 81 -13.63 -2.70 -0.98
CA LEU A 81 -13.22 -1.80 -2.08
C LEU A 81 -14.36 -1.44 -3.04
N GLY A 82 -15.37 -2.30 -3.18
CA GLY A 82 -16.55 -2.03 -4.02
C GLY A 82 -17.47 -0.92 -3.49
N GLN A 83 -17.26 -0.42 -2.28
CA GLN A 83 -18.02 0.70 -1.73
C GLN A 83 -17.46 2.08 -2.16
N PHE A 84 -16.35 2.10 -2.91
CA PHE A 84 -15.68 3.32 -3.35
C PHE A 84 -15.87 3.53 -4.86
N ASP A 85 -16.17 4.76 -5.26
CA ASP A 85 -16.24 5.16 -6.68
C ASP A 85 -14.86 5.24 -7.34
N MET A 86 -13.80 5.38 -6.53
CA MET A 86 -12.43 5.50 -7.01
C MET A 86 -11.45 4.84 -6.03
N VAL A 87 -10.53 4.04 -6.58
CA VAL A 87 -9.43 3.42 -5.83
C VAL A 87 -8.11 3.82 -6.46
N ALA A 88 -7.19 4.34 -5.65
CA ALA A 88 -5.81 4.59 -6.05
C ALA A 88 -4.93 3.43 -5.58
N VAL A 89 -4.24 2.78 -6.52
CA VAL A 89 -3.24 1.74 -6.26
C VAL A 89 -1.88 2.32 -6.64
N SER A 90 -1.00 2.45 -5.65
CA SER A 90 0.26 3.18 -5.82
C SER A 90 1.45 2.46 -5.20
N GLY A 91 2.62 2.64 -5.82
CA GLY A 91 3.89 2.12 -5.33
C GLY A 91 4.28 0.75 -5.91
N SER A 92 5.43 0.25 -5.47
CA SER A 92 5.97 -1.06 -5.87
C SER A 92 5.36 -2.20 -5.06
N LEU A 93 5.43 -3.42 -5.59
CA LEU A 93 5.05 -4.62 -4.84
C LEU A 93 5.94 -4.81 -3.61
N PRO A 94 5.37 -5.19 -2.45
CA PRO A 94 6.16 -5.61 -1.31
C PRO A 94 6.86 -6.94 -1.61
N ALA A 95 7.97 -7.21 -0.92
CA ALA A 95 8.67 -8.49 -1.04
C ALA A 95 7.73 -9.64 -0.66
N GLY A 96 7.81 -10.75 -1.39
CA GLY A 96 6.99 -11.94 -1.18
C GLY A 96 5.66 -11.98 -1.97
N VAL A 97 5.24 -10.86 -2.57
CA VAL A 97 4.06 -10.85 -3.45
C VAL A 97 4.43 -11.26 -4.87
N ASP A 98 3.76 -12.30 -5.35
CA ASP A 98 3.87 -12.76 -6.73
C ASP A 98 3.20 -11.77 -7.70
N PRO A 99 3.86 -11.36 -8.80
CA PRO A 99 3.28 -10.44 -9.77
C PRO A 99 1.99 -10.93 -10.42
N ASP A 100 1.85 -12.23 -10.70
CA ASP A 100 0.63 -12.78 -11.30
C ASP A 100 -0.52 -12.78 -10.27
N ALA A 101 -0.22 -13.05 -9.00
CA ALA A 101 -1.21 -12.92 -7.91
C ALA A 101 -1.68 -11.45 -7.74
N PHE A 102 -0.80 -10.48 -7.96
CA PHE A 102 -1.17 -9.07 -8.01
C PHE A 102 -2.04 -8.74 -9.24
N THR A 103 -1.71 -9.28 -10.42
CA THR A 103 -2.54 -9.13 -11.63
C THR A 103 -3.96 -9.67 -11.40
N ASP A 104 -4.09 -10.83 -10.75
CA ASP A 104 -5.40 -11.43 -10.43
C ASP A 104 -6.21 -10.56 -9.46
N TRP A 105 -5.56 -9.98 -8.45
CA TRP A 105 -6.22 -9.04 -7.54
C TRP A 105 -6.68 -7.76 -8.25
N MET A 106 -5.82 -7.17 -9.10
CA MET A 106 -6.16 -6.00 -9.92
C MET A 106 -7.35 -6.29 -10.87
N THR A 107 -7.43 -7.52 -11.41
CA THR A 107 -8.54 -7.95 -12.27
C THR A 107 -9.86 -7.98 -11.52
N GLN A 108 -9.86 -8.55 -10.32
CA GLN A 108 -11.03 -8.58 -9.45
C GLN A 108 -11.43 -7.18 -8.97
N LEU A 109 -10.45 -6.32 -8.71
CA LEU A 109 -10.70 -4.93 -8.32
C LEU A 109 -11.40 -4.13 -9.43
N ARG A 110 -10.97 -4.28 -10.69
CA ARG A 110 -11.64 -3.62 -11.84
C ARG A 110 -13.10 -4.02 -11.99
N ALA A 111 -13.46 -5.24 -11.62
CA ALA A 111 -14.84 -5.69 -11.65
C ALA A 111 -15.71 -5.06 -10.53
N LYS A 112 -15.10 -4.48 -9.49
CA LYS A 112 -15.78 -3.95 -8.30
C LYS A 112 -15.78 -2.44 -8.20
N CYS A 113 -14.76 -1.76 -8.74
CA CYS A 113 -14.62 -0.32 -8.65
C CYS A 113 -14.64 0.32 -10.05
N PRO A 114 -15.47 1.36 -10.29
CA PRO A 114 -15.62 1.94 -11.61
C PRO A 114 -14.41 2.78 -12.06
N CYS A 115 -13.58 3.26 -11.13
CA CYS A 115 -12.39 4.04 -11.44
C CYS A 115 -11.17 3.57 -10.64
N ILE A 116 -10.12 3.13 -11.35
CA ILE A 116 -8.83 2.81 -10.75
C ILE A 116 -7.79 3.80 -11.26
N ILE A 117 -7.15 4.51 -10.34
CA ILE A 117 -5.93 5.26 -10.60
C ILE A 117 -4.75 4.36 -10.24
N PHE A 118 -3.94 4.02 -11.23
CA PHE A 118 -2.79 3.15 -11.02
C PHE A 118 -1.49 3.92 -11.27
N ASP A 119 -0.68 4.08 -10.22
CA ASP A 119 0.60 4.78 -10.25
C ASP A 119 1.71 3.90 -9.68
N SER A 120 2.40 3.18 -10.57
CA SER A 120 3.41 2.21 -10.19
C SER A 120 4.60 2.23 -11.14
N SER A 121 5.61 1.42 -10.82
CA SER A 121 6.82 1.28 -11.64
C SER A 121 7.28 -0.17 -11.72
N ARG A 122 8.13 -0.48 -12.71
CA ARG A 122 8.80 -1.78 -12.88
C ARG A 122 7.79 -2.95 -12.96
N GLU A 123 8.09 -4.07 -12.30
CA GLU A 123 7.29 -5.30 -12.34
C GLU A 123 5.85 -5.07 -11.88
N ALA A 124 5.65 -4.22 -10.86
CA ALA A 124 4.33 -3.87 -10.37
C ALA A 124 3.50 -3.19 -11.47
N LEU A 125 4.08 -2.22 -12.21
CA LEU A 125 3.42 -1.57 -13.34
C LEU A 125 3.08 -2.58 -14.45
N VAL A 126 4.03 -3.45 -14.81
CA VAL A 126 3.81 -4.47 -15.84
C VAL A 126 2.69 -5.42 -15.44
N ALA A 127 2.69 -5.91 -14.21
CA ALA A 127 1.66 -6.80 -13.67
C ALA A 127 0.28 -6.15 -13.63
N GLY A 128 0.20 -4.90 -13.14
CA GLY A 128 -1.07 -4.17 -13.09
C GLY A 128 -1.66 -3.86 -14.47
N LEU A 129 -0.81 -3.64 -15.48
CA LEU A 129 -1.25 -3.41 -16.87
C LEU A 129 -1.74 -4.67 -17.60
N LYS A 130 -1.36 -5.87 -17.12
CA LYS A 130 -1.87 -7.14 -17.66
C LYS A 130 -3.30 -7.44 -17.21
N ALA A 131 -3.75 -6.79 -16.14
CA ALA A 131 -5.04 -7.05 -15.51
C ALA A 131 -6.19 -6.71 -16.46
#